data_AF-A0A857MRP5-F1
#
_entry.id   AF-A0A857MRP5-F1
#
_cell.length_a   1.000
_cell.length_b   1.000
_cell.length_c   1.000
_cell.angle_alpha   90.00
_cell.angle_beta   90.00
_cell.angle_gamma   90.00
#
_symmetry.space_group_name_H-M   'P 1'
#
loop_
_entity.id
_entity.type
_entity.pdbx_description
1 polymer ?
#
loop_
_entity_poly.entity_id
_entity_poly.type
_entity_poly.pdbx_seq_one_letter_code
_entity_poly.pdbx_strand_id
1 'polypeptide(L)'
;MPSTAIRSTRIGFYYQDLYAILVFLSNYEAKRKMEKFFVDFEYDSTNKKSYDLLVELIDNSGVPTQEVYEVKTGQYFKEKTGLVFETVADYAKLRKNSVLSINDKSTVIISKDRAVAVRNFRDHAQRLHHYTTLSTEDAQSALQYFKDKLSSDCYDSDDDLHTSIRAIVFEEGSPLTVIAGDPDSDIKDNVREKVRRVARNLPISFPNPIAFPEDMLIHELLSIIQSKAGTQESLIDEFRSAMINYYARYKLQTEGISPGSGGSLELACNDIEQLMNVYEGVAIPAETTQTEGGEVS
;
A
#
# COMPACT_ATOMS: atom_id res chain seq x y z
N MET A 1 -20.19 -10.40 -15.93
CA MET A 1 -18.72 -10.35 -16.04
C MET A 1 -18.26 -8.89 -15.88
N PRO A 2 -17.82 -8.49 -14.68
CA PRO A 2 -17.34 -7.12 -14.41
C PRO A 2 -15.82 -6.93 -14.57
N SER A 3 -15.05 -8.02 -14.59
CA SER A 3 -13.57 -7.99 -14.53
C SER A 3 -12.89 -7.39 -15.77
N THR A 4 -13.56 -7.37 -16.91
CA THR A 4 -13.04 -6.79 -18.17
C THR A 4 -13.10 -5.27 -18.21
N ALA A 5 -13.99 -4.63 -17.44
CA ALA A 5 -14.19 -3.18 -17.47
C ALA A 5 -13.05 -2.42 -16.78
N ILE A 6 -12.65 -2.83 -15.57
CA ILE A 6 -11.54 -2.17 -14.84
C ILE A 6 -10.21 -2.34 -15.57
N ARG A 7 -9.97 -3.56 -16.10
CA ARG A 7 -8.76 -3.85 -16.89
C ARG A 7 -8.65 -3.01 -18.15
N SER A 8 -9.76 -2.55 -18.72
CA SER A 8 -9.78 -1.76 -19.96
C SER A 8 -9.72 -0.24 -19.73
N THR A 9 -10.16 0.27 -18.58
CA THR A 9 -10.10 1.70 -18.25
C THR A 9 -8.80 2.14 -17.58
N ARG A 10 -8.07 1.22 -16.93
CA ARG A 10 -6.76 1.46 -16.29
C ARG A 10 -5.64 0.59 -16.87
N ILE A 11 -5.61 0.44 -18.20
CA ILE A 11 -4.53 -0.29 -18.90
C ILE A 11 -3.18 0.34 -18.53
N GLY A 12 -2.32 -0.45 -17.88
CA GLY A 12 -0.99 -0.01 -17.42
C GLY A 12 -0.85 0.26 -15.92
N PHE A 13 -1.96 0.48 -15.21
CA PHE A 13 -1.97 0.79 -13.77
C PHE A 13 -2.48 -0.37 -12.91
N TYR A 14 -3.04 -1.41 -13.52
CA TYR A 14 -3.65 -2.54 -12.80
C TYR A 14 -2.73 -3.20 -11.75
N TYR A 15 -1.43 -3.37 -12.04
CA TYR A 15 -0.48 -3.89 -11.06
C TYR A 15 -0.28 -2.91 -9.90
N GLN A 16 -0.11 -1.62 -10.18
CA GLN A 16 0.01 -0.58 -9.16
C GLN A 16 -1.23 -0.55 -8.26
N ASP A 17 -2.43 -0.63 -8.83
CA ASP A 17 -3.68 -0.65 -8.07
C ASP A 17 -3.78 -1.89 -7.17
N LEU A 18 -3.40 -3.07 -7.67
CA LEU A 18 -3.33 -4.28 -6.85
C LEU A 18 -2.26 -4.17 -5.75
N TYR A 19 -1.13 -3.52 -6.04
CA TYR A 19 -0.09 -3.28 -5.06
C TYR A 19 -0.55 -2.31 -3.97
N ALA A 20 -1.30 -1.26 -4.33
CA ALA A 20 -1.93 -0.36 -3.38
C ALA A 20 -2.87 -1.12 -2.44
N ILE A 21 -3.72 -2.00 -2.97
CA ILE A 21 -4.57 -2.88 -2.15
C ILE A 21 -3.72 -3.74 -1.20
N LEU A 22 -2.62 -4.32 -1.69
CA LEU A 22 -1.72 -5.13 -0.87
C LEU A 22 -1.08 -4.31 0.26
N VAL A 23 -0.65 -3.08 -0.01
CA VAL A 23 -0.06 -2.17 0.99
C VAL A 23 -1.09 -1.79 2.04
N PHE A 24 -2.31 -1.43 1.63
CA PHE A 24 -3.40 -1.12 2.55
C PHE A 24 -3.68 -2.30 3.49
N LEU A 25 -3.92 -3.48 2.93
CA LEU A 25 -4.22 -4.68 3.71
C LEU A 25 -3.04 -5.11 4.60
N SER A 26 -1.80 -4.84 4.19
CA SER A 26 -0.60 -5.15 4.98
C SER A 26 -0.43 -4.20 6.17
N ASN A 27 -0.68 -2.90 5.97
CA ASN A 27 -0.70 -1.93 7.08
C ASN A 27 -1.83 -2.25 8.06
N TYR A 28 -3.00 -2.62 7.54
CA TYR A 28 -4.13 -3.07 8.32
C TYR A 28 -3.81 -4.32 9.15
N GLU A 29 -3.27 -5.37 8.52
CA GLU A 29 -2.86 -6.60 9.21
C GLU A 29 -1.77 -6.34 10.26
N ALA A 30 -0.85 -5.43 9.98
CA ALA A 30 0.22 -5.05 10.91
C ALA A 30 -0.26 -4.09 12.02
N LYS A 31 -1.55 -3.73 12.04
CA LYS A 31 -2.15 -2.82 13.02
C LYS A 31 -1.48 -1.43 13.05
N ARG A 32 -1.01 -0.97 11.88
CA ARG A 32 -0.38 0.35 11.75
C ARG A 32 -1.48 1.40 11.58
N LYS A 33 -1.42 2.47 12.36
CA LYS A 33 -2.38 3.57 12.27
C LYS A 33 -2.12 4.38 11.00
N MET A 34 -2.97 4.20 9.99
CA MET A 34 -2.99 4.99 8.76
C MET A 34 -3.81 6.27 8.98
N GLU A 35 -3.21 7.43 8.72
CA GLU A 35 -3.89 8.73 8.72
C GLU A 35 -4.36 9.10 7.31
N LYS A 36 -3.56 8.78 6.29
CA LYS A 36 -3.89 9.03 4.89
C LYS A 36 -3.41 7.92 3.97
N PHE A 37 -4.16 7.64 2.92
CA PHE A 37 -3.82 6.64 1.91
C PHE A 37 -4.30 7.09 0.53
N PHE A 38 -3.37 7.30 -0.39
CA PHE A 38 -3.65 7.86 -1.72
C PHE A 38 -3.02 7.04 -2.83
N VAL A 39 -3.70 6.97 -3.98
CA VAL A 39 -3.18 6.43 -5.24
C VAL A 39 -3.10 7.58 -6.25
N ASP A 40 -2.00 7.67 -6.98
CA ASP A 40 -1.69 8.77 -7.91
C ASP A 40 -1.73 10.16 -7.23
N PHE A 41 -1.02 10.31 -6.12
CA PHE A 41 -1.01 11.55 -5.35
C PHE A 41 -0.15 12.63 -6.03
N GLU A 42 -0.78 13.66 -6.56
CA GLU A 42 -0.09 14.78 -7.22
C GLU A 42 0.68 15.65 -6.21
N TYR A 43 2.00 15.74 -6.37
CA TYR A 43 2.87 16.58 -5.52
C TYR A 43 3.47 17.77 -6.28
N ASP A 44 3.42 17.77 -7.61
CA ASP A 44 3.82 18.90 -8.45
C ASP A 44 2.91 19.00 -9.68
N SER A 45 1.94 19.90 -9.60
CA SER A 45 0.97 20.16 -10.67
C SER A 45 1.59 20.78 -11.92
N THR A 46 2.66 21.55 -11.75
CA THR A 46 3.31 22.28 -12.83
C THR A 46 4.05 21.31 -13.75
N ASN A 47 4.73 20.33 -13.15
CA ASN A 47 5.47 19.31 -13.89
C ASN A 47 4.68 17.99 -14.04
N LYS A 48 3.41 17.96 -13.61
CA LYS A 48 2.53 16.78 -13.63
C LYS A 48 3.17 15.55 -12.98
N LYS A 49 3.75 15.75 -11.80
CA LYS A 49 4.36 14.68 -11.03
C LYS A 49 3.43 14.21 -9.92
N SER A 50 3.35 12.90 -9.77
CA SER A 50 2.55 12.22 -8.78
C SER A 50 3.31 11.04 -8.21
N TYR A 51 3.05 10.73 -6.94
CA TYR A 51 3.45 9.45 -6.35
C TYR A 51 2.45 8.37 -6.77
N ASP A 52 2.96 7.20 -7.17
CA ASP A 52 2.08 6.08 -7.52
C ASP A 52 1.22 5.66 -6.31
N LEU A 53 1.80 5.67 -5.11
CA LEU A 53 1.10 5.47 -3.84
C LEU A 53 1.76 6.28 -2.71
N LEU A 54 0.93 6.93 -1.88
CA LEU A 54 1.34 7.64 -0.68
C LEU A 54 0.55 7.13 0.53
N VAL A 55 1.27 6.77 1.59
CA VAL A 55 0.69 6.37 2.88
C VAL A 55 1.24 7.28 3.95
N GLU A 56 0.37 7.90 4.75
CA GLU A 56 0.76 8.64 5.95
C GLU A 56 0.40 7.79 7.17
N LEU A 57 1.38 7.53 8.02
CA LEU A 57 1.28 6.67 9.19
C LEU A 57 1.61 7.45 10.45
N ILE A 58 0.86 7.20 11.52
CA ILE A 58 1.17 7.72 12.84
C ILE A 58 1.95 6.65 13.60
N ASP A 59 3.19 6.98 13.97
CA ASP A 59 3.98 6.08 14.79
C ASP A 59 3.52 6.10 16.27
N ASN A 60 4.13 5.24 17.10
CA ASN A 60 3.79 5.15 18.52
C ASN A 60 4.13 6.44 19.31
N SER A 61 4.93 7.35 18.74
CA SER A 61 5.26 8.65 19.32
C SER A 61 4.27 9.75 18.93
N GLY A 62 3.30 9.44 18.06
CA GLY A 62 2.32 10.39 17.54
C GLY A 62 2.85 11.25 16.40
N VAL A 63 4.05 10.94 15.88
CA VAL A 63 4.67 11.68 14.79
C VAL A 63 4.22 11.07 13.46
N PRO A 64 3.68 11.88 12.52
CA PRO A 64 3.35 11.39 11.19
C PRO A 64 4.62 11.10 10.40
N THR A 65 4.62 9.96 9.72
CA THR A 65 5.67 9.53 8.79
C THR A 65 5.03 9.18 7.46
N GLN A 66 5.71 9.52 6.36
CA GLN A 66 5.23 9.18 5.02
C GLN A 66 5.96 7.95 4.48
N GLU A 67 5.19 7.03 3.89
CA GLU A 67 5.70 5.95 3.06
C GLU A 67 5.24 6.18 1.63
N VAL A 68 6.19 6.46 0.74
CA VAL A 68 5.96 6.73 -0.67
C VAL A 68 6.40 5.52 -1.47
N TYR A 69 5.58 5.08 -2.42
CA TYR A 69 5.89 3.95 -3.28
C TYR A 69 5.81 4.36 -4.75
N GLU A 70 6.80 3.90 -5.51
CA GLU A 70 6.89 4.06 -6.96
C GLU A 70 6.92 2.67 -7.58
N VAL A 71 5.87 2.32 -8.30
CA VAL A 71 5.60 0.97 -8.79
C VAL A 71 5.95 0.87 -10.27
N LYS A 72 7.14 0.35 -10.55
CA LYS A 72 7.72 0.26 -11.89
C LYS A 72 7.63 -1.18 -12.42
N THR A 73 6.40 -1.61 -12.71
CA THR A 73 6.06 -2.99 -13.11
C THR A 73 5.12 -3.00 -14.32
N GLY A 74 5.23 -3.99 -15.22
CA GLY A 74 4.27 -4.21 -16.32
C GLY A 74 4.72 -3.75 -17.71
N GLN A 75 3.79 -3.76 -18.69
CA GLN A 75 4.10 -3.51 -20.12
C GLN A 75 4.62 -2.10 -20.45
N TYR A 76 4.36 -1.10 -19.58
CA TYR A 76 4.85 0.27 -19.75
C TYR A 76 6.27 0.47 -19.20
N PHE A 77 6.75 -0.44 -18.34
CA PHE A 77 8.15 -0.47 -17.89
C PHE A 77 9.07 -1.23 -18.88
N LYS A 78 8.68 -1.27 -20.16
CA LYS A 78 9.55 -1.76 -21.23
C LYS A 78 10.67 -0.73 -21.45
N GLU A 79 11.83 -1.02 -20.84
CA GLU A 79 13.17 -0.67 -21.33
C GLU A 79 13.85 0.64 -20.90
N LYS A 80 13.61 1.21 -19.72
CA LYS A 80 14.43 2.38 -19.30
C LYS A 80 14.90 2.30 -17.86
N THR A 81 16.13 1.84 -17.66
CA THR A 81 16.93 2.13 -16.46
C THR A 81 16.89 3.63 -16.13
N GLY A 82 16.76 4.49 -17.15
CA GLY A 82 16.52 5.93 -17.01
C GLY A 82 15.33 6.29 -16.12
N LEU A 83 14.20 5.58 -16.19
CA LEU A 83 13.02 5.87 -15.33
C LEU A 83 13.32 5.65 -13.85
N VAL A 84 14.15 4.65 -13.51
CA VAL A 84 14.57 4.41 -12.12
C VAL A 84 15.49 5.52 -11.65
N PHE A 85 16.41 6.00 -12.50
CA PHE A 85 17.26 7.14 -12.17
C PHE A 85 16.46 8.45 -12.05
N GLU A 86 15.45 8.66 -12.90
CA GLU A 86 14.52 9.80 -12.80
C GLU A 86 13.75 9.76 -11.49
N THR A 87 13.23 8.59 -11.10
CA THR A 87 12.52 8.41 -9.81
C THR A 87 13.43 8.74 -8.62
N VAL A 88 14.70 8.30 -8.67
CA VAL A 88 15.68 8.57 -7.61
C VAL A 88 16.10 10.03 -7.58
N ALA A 89 16.26 10.65 -8.76
CA ALA A 89 16.51 12.08 -8.89
C ALA A 89 15.37 12.89 -8.26
N ASP A 90 14.12 12.51 -8.55
CA ASP A 90 12.93 13.16 -8.00
C ASP A 90 12.89 13.01 -6.47
N TYR A 91 13.15 11.82 -5.91
CA TYR A 91 13.23 11.64 -4.46
C TYR A 91 14.35 12.43 -3.80
N ALA A 92 15.54 12.48 -4.41
CA ALA A 92 16.64 13.32 -3.92
C ALA A 92 16.22 14.79 -3.91
N LYS A 93 15.59 15.29 -4.98
CA LYS A 93 15.05 16.65 -5.07
C LYS A 93 14.01 16.93 -4.00
N LEU A 94 13.09 16.01 -3.76
CA LEU A 94 12.03 16.16 -2.77
C LEU A 94 12.59 16.25 -1.35
N ARG A 95 13.63 15.46 -1.03
CA ARG A 95 14.33 15.55 0.26
C ARG A 95 15.13 16.82 0.41
N LYS A 96 15.89 17.20 -0.62
CA LYS A 96 16.59 18.48 -0.69
C LYS A 96 15.65 19.67 -0.43
N ASN A 97 14.46 19.64 -1.04
CA ASN A 97 13.44 20.68 -0.87
C ASN A 97 12.59 20.52 0.40
N SER A 98 12.94 19.58 1.29
CA SER A 98 12.22 19.29 2.54
C SER A 98 10.73 18.93 2.35
N VAL A 99 10.35 18.44 1.17
CA VAL A 99 9.01 17.89 0.90
C VAL A 99 8.88 16.50 1.52
N LEU A 100 9.96 15.71 1.48
CA LEU A 100 10.08 14.44 2.20
C LEU A 100 11.12 14.57 3.32
N SER A 101 10.72 14.19 4.53
CA SER A 101 11.59 14.12 5.70
C SER A 101 12.57 12.95 5.59
N ILE A 102 13.70 13.05 6.30
CA ILE A 102 14.67 11.95 6.42
C ILE A 102 14.07 10.67 7.02
N ASN A 103 13.03 10.82 7.84
CA ASN A 103 12.31 9.69 8.44
C ASN A 103 11.26 9.07 7.51
N ASP A 104 10.92 9.74 6.41
CA ASP A 104 9.98 9.21 5.44
C ASP A 104 10.63 8.09 4.64
N LYS A 105 9.88 7.03 4.38
CA LYS A 105 10.34 5.87 3.63
C LYS A 105 9.98 6.06 2.16
N SER A 106 10.98 5.99 1.29
CA SER A 106 10.77 5.96 -0.16
C SER A 106 11.01 4.54 -0.65
N THR A 107 10.05 3.93 -1.33
CA THR A 107 10.16 2.55 -1.82
C THR A 107 9.96 2.52 -3.33
N VAL A 108 10.87 1.84 -4.05
CA VAL A 108 10.73 1.61 -5.49
C VAL A 108 10.51 0.13 -5.72
N ILE A 109 9.35 -0.23 -6.27
CA ILE A 109 8.98 -1.61 -6.59
C ILE A 109 9.31 -1.88 -8.04
N ILE A 110 10.14 -2.89 -8.30
CA ILE A 110 10.58 -3.22 -9.65
C ILE A 110 10.16 -4.64 -9.98
N SER A 111 9.58 -4.88 -11.16
CA SER A 111 9.15 -6.23 -11.54
C SER A 111 10.33 -7.19 -11.60
N LYS A 112 10.12 -8.42 -11.11
CA LYS A 112 11.19 -9.42 -10.96
C LYS A 112 11.89 -9.78 -12.28
N ASP A 113 11.16 -9.78 -13.40
CA ASP A 113 11.69 -9.99 -14.75
C ASP A 113 12.65 -8.86 -15.20
N ARG A 114 12.64 -7.72 -14.49
CA ARG A 114 13.47 -6.54 -14.75
C ARG A 114 14.53 -6.30 -13.69
N ALA A 115 14.54 -7.07 -12.60
CA ALA A 115 15.54 -7.00 -11.55
C ALA A 115 16.99 -7.11 -12.09
N VAL A 116 17.20 -7.85 -13.19
CA VAL A 116 18.51 -7.93 -13.86
C VAL A 116 18.95 -6.60 -14.46
N ALA A 117 18.05 -5.88 -15.13
CA ALA A 117 18.35 -4.62 -15.82
C ALA A 117 18.67 -3.48 -14.84
N VAL A 118 18.18 -3.59 -13.59
CA VAL A 118 18.42 -2.64 -12.51
C VAL A 118 19.36 -3.19 -11.44
N ARG A 119 19.99 -4.36 -11.66
CA ARG A 119 20.81 -5.04 -10.65
C ARG A 119 21.96 -4.16 -10.17
N ASN A 120 22.72 -3.57 -11.09
CA ASN A 120 23.81 -2.67 -10.74
C ASN A 120 23.31 -1.48 -9.92
N PHE A 121 22.14 -0.94 -10.28
CA PHE A 121 21.53 0.14 -9.52
C PHE A 121 21.23 -0.32 -8.08
N ARG A 122 20.54 -1.46 -7.92
CA ARG A 122 20.14 -2.01 -6.62
C ARG A 122 21.36 -2.34 -5.76
N ASP A 123 22.36 -2.99 -6.34
CA ASP A 123 23.54 -3.42 -5.60
C ASP A 123 24.32 -2.21 -5.04
N HIS A 124 24.42 -1.10 -5.79
CA HIS A 124 25.02 0.13 -5.27
C HIS A 124 24.16 0.82 -4.21
N ALA A 125 22.82 0.86 -4.38
CA ALA A 125 21.92 1.40 -3.36
C ALA A 125 22.00 0.59 -2.05
N GLN A 126 21.99 -0.74 -2.15
CA GLN A 126 22.13 -1.66 -1.00
C GLN A 126 23.47 -1.49 -0.29
N ARG A 127 24.58 -1.33 -1.03
CA ARG A 127 25.88 -1.00 -0.43
C ARG A 127 25.77 0.27 0.40
N LEU A 128 25.23 1.36 -0.15
CA LEU A 128 25.07 2.62 0.57
C LEU A 128 24.17 2.51 1.81
N HIS A 129 23.18 1.62 1.79
CA HIS A 129 22.29 1.39 2.93
C HIS A 129 23.03 0.89 4.18
N HIS A 130 24.10 0.12 3.99
CA HIS A 130 24.94 -0.43 5.06
C HIS A 130 25.92 0.57 5.66
N TYR A 131 26.13 1.73 5.03
CA TYR A 131 27.05 2.75 5.52
C TYR A 131 26.30 3.98 6.05
N THR A 132 26.62 4.41 7.27
CA THR A 132 26.08 5.63 7.86
C THR A 132 26.85 6.89 7.43
N THR A 133 28.06 6.74 6.90
CA THR A 133 28.95 7.82 6.46
C THR A 133 29.72 7.42 5.20
N LEU A 134 30.28 8.39 4.47
CA LEU A 134 31.13 8.18 3.28
C LEU A 134 32.62 7.99 3.60
N SER A 135 32.92 7.33 4.72
CA SER A 135 34.30 7.18 5.22
C SER A 135 35.11 6.05 4.54
N THR A 136 34.46 5.19 3.76
CA THR A 136 35.10 4.04 3.08
C THR A 136 35.15 4.25 1.57
N GLU A 137 36.19 3.72 0.93
CA GLU A 137 36.31 3.71 -0.55
C GLU A 137 35.10 3.02 -1.20
N ASP A 138 34.58 1.96 -0.59
CA ASP A 138 33.40 1.24 -1.07
C ASP A 138 32.14 2.13 -1.08
N ALA A 139 31.90 2.91 -0.03
CA ALA A 139 30.76 3.82 0.04
C ALA A 139 30.92 4.97 -0.97
N GLN A 140 32.12 5.53 -1.10
CA GLN A 140 32.42 6.60 -2.07
C GLN A 140 32.25 6.12 -3.51
N SER A 141 32.76 4.92 -3.83
CA SER A 141 32.60 4.28 -5.13
C SER A 141 31.14 4.01 -5.45
N ALA A 142 30.37 3.53 -4.46
CA ALA A 142 28.94 3.30 -4.64
C ALA A 142 28.15 4.59 -4.84
N LEU A 143 28.51 5.68 -4.16
CA LEU A 143 27.90 6.98 -4.37
C LEU A 143 28.25 7.56 -5.75
N GLN A 144 29.50 7.38 -6.19
CA GLN A 144 29.97 7.88 -7.49
C GLN A 144 29.14 7.34 -8.65
N TYR A 145 28.71 6.07 -8.59
CA TYR A 145 27.80 5.47 -9.56
C TYR A 145 26.52 6.29 -9.80
N PHE A 146 25.99 6.93 -8.75
CA PHE A 146 24.81 7.79 -8.84
C PHE A 146 25.17 9.20 -9.29
N LYS A 147 26.28 9.77 -8.79
CA LYS A 147 26.79 11.08 -9.22
C LYS A 147 27.04 11.15 -10.72
N ASP A 148 27.51 10.06 -11.32
CA ASP A 148 27.77 9.99 -12.77
C ASP A 148 26.49 10.03 -13.63
N LYS A 149 25.32 9.85 -13.02
CA LYS A 149 24.04 9.67 -13.74
C LYS A 149 22.94 10.63 -13.32
N LEU A 150 23.00 11.14 -12.09
CA LEU A 150 22.08 12.11 -11.56
C LEU A 150 22.60 13.51 -11.84
N SER A 151 21.69 14.43 -12.13
CA SER A 151 22.04 15.83 -12.31
C SER A 151 22.37 16.47 -10.96
N SER A 152 23.33 17.40 -10.94
CA SER A 152 23.83 18.05 -9.72
C SER A 152 22.80 19.00 -9.08
N ASP A 153 21.70 19.32 -9.75
CA ASP A 153 20.60 20.09 -9.17
C ASP A 153 19.77 19.26 -8.16
N CYS A 154 19.89 17.92 -8.18
CA CYS A 154 19.09 17.02 -7.36
C CYS A 154 19.48 16.97 -5.87
N TYR A 155 20.68 17.42 -5.52
CA TYR A 155 21.25 17.32 -4.17
C TYR A 155 22.18 18.52 -3.91
N ASP A 156 22.50 18.80 -2.66
CA ASP A 156 23.38 19.93 -2.28
C ASP A 156 24.80 19.50 -1.93
N SER A 157 24.99 18.25 -1.53
CA SER A 157 26.29 17.68 -1.17
C SER A 157 26.32 16.16 -1.37
N ASP A 158 27.53 15.58 -1.34
CA ASP A 158 27.69 14.12 -1.39
C ASP A 158 27.01 13.43 -0.19
N ASP A 159 27.03 14.05 1.00
CA ASP A 159 26.37 13.55 2.20
C ASP A 159 24.84 13.59 2.06
N ASP A 160 24.30 14.64 1.45
CA ASP A 160 22.87 14.77 1.14
C ASP A 160 22.42 13.69 0.15
N LEU A 161 23.19 13.48 -0.92
CA LEU A 161 22.91 12.44 -1.91
C LEU A 161 23.00 11.03 -1.29
N HIS A 162 24.02 10.77 -0.46
CA HIS A 162 24.17 9.49 0.25
C HIS A 162 22.98 9.22 1.15
N THR A 163 22.62 10.20 1.98
CA THR A 163 21.48 10.11 2.89
C THR A 163 20.17 9.86 2.14
N SER A 164 19.96 10.58 1.03
CA SER A 164 18.79 10.43 0.18
C SER A 164 18.70 9.03 -0.44
N ILE A 165 19.77 8.52 -1.04
CA ILE A 165 19.78 7.17 -1.65
C ILE A 165 19.62 6.09 -0.59
N ARG A 166 20.26 6.24 0.57
CA ARG A 166 20.16 5.30 1.70
C ARG A 166 18.73 5.17 2.21
N ALA A 167 17.93 6.23 2.13
CA ALA A 167 16.52 6.22 2.52
C ALA A 167 15.59 5.54 1.49
N ILE A 168 16.08 5.22 0.28
CA ILE A 168 15.29 4.54 -0.75
C ILE A 168 15.45 3.03 -0.60
N VAL A 169 14.34 2.34 -0.37
CA VAL A 169 14.26 0.88 -0.33
C VAL A 169 13.87 0.34 -1.71
N PHE A 170 14.65 -0.61 -2.21
CA PHE A 170 14.36 -1.30 -3.47
C PHE A 170 13.84 -2.69 -3.16
N GLU A 171 12.59 -2.94 -3.54
CA GLU A 171 11.98 -4.25 -3.38
C GLU A 171 11.75 -4.87 -4.75
N GLU A 172 12.12 -6.15 -4.87
CA GLU A 172 11.66 -6.93 -6.02
C GLU A 172 10.17 -7.16 -5.85
N GLY A 173 9.38 -6.70 -6.81
CA GLY A 173 7.98 -7.03 -6.90
C GLY A 173 7.79 -8.55 -6.98
N SER A 174 6.55 -8.99 -6.75
CA SER A 174 6.19 -10.39 -6.98
C SER A 174 6.59 -10.79 -8.41
N PRO A 175 6.99 -12.05 -8.65
CA PRO A 175 7.37 -12.48 -9.99
C PRO A 175 6.28 -12.07 -10.99
N LEU A 176 6.66 -11.51 -12.14
CA LEU A 176 5.81 -11.64 -13.32
C LEU A 176 6.14 -13.01 -13.89
N THR A 177 5.72 -14.09 -13.23
CA THR A 177 5.80 -15.38 -13.90
C THR A 177 4.76 -15.32 -15.00
N VAL A 178 5.20 -15.20 -16.25
CA VAL A 178 4.31 -15.37 -17.42
C VAL A 178 3.94 -16.86 -17.46
N ILE A 179 3.03 -17.28 -16.59
CA ILE A 179 2.21 -18.45 -16.87
C ILE A 179 1.33 -18.01 -18.03
N ALA A 180 1.38 -18.73 -19.15
CA ALA A 180 0.56 -18.42 -20.31
C ALA A 180 -0.92 -18.29 -19.89
N GLY A 181 -1.44 -17.05 -19.82
CA GLY A 181 -2.82 -16.78 -19.43
C GLY A 181 -3.06 -15.45 -18.69
N ASP A 182 -2.21 -15.05 -17.74
CA ASP A 182 -2.39 -13.79 -17.00
C ASP A 182 -1.06 -13.28 -16.39
N PRO A 183 -0.49 -12.15 -16.85
CA PRO A 183 0.77 -11.62 -16.34
C PRO A 183 0.67 -11.09 -14.89
N ASP A 184 -0.54 -10.90 -14.36
CA ASP A 184 -0.78 -10.30 -13.04
C ASP A 184 -1.22 -11.33 -11.98
N SER A 185 -1.13 -12.65 -12.30
CA SER A 185 -1.61 -13.72 -11.42
C SER A 185 -0.98 -13.66 -10.02
N ASP A 186 0.33 -13.40 -9.96
CA ASP A 186 1.11 -13.56 -8.74
C ASP A 186 0.79 -12.46 -7.71
N ILE A 187 0.60 -11.21 -8.16
CA ILE A 187 0.17 -10.12 -7.28
C ILE A 187 -1.28 -10.31 -6.84
N LYS A 188 -2.16 -10.80 -7.74
CA LYS A 188 -3.56 -11.07 -7.40
C LYS A 188 -3.66 -12.17 -6.34
N ASP A 189 -2.87 -13.22 -6.45
CA ASP A 189 -2.82 -14.30 -5.45
C ASP A 189 -2.29 -13.81 -4.10
N ASN A 190 -1.29 -12.93 -4.10
CA ASN A 190 -0.82 -12.29 -2.86
C ASN A 190 -1.90 -11.42 -2.20
N VAL A 191 -2.67 -10.67 -2.99
CA VAL A 191 -3.81 -9.90 -2.47
C VAL A 191 -4.88 -10.84 -1.91
N ARG A 192 -5.25 -11.92 -2.61
CA ARG A 192 -6.21 -12.93 -2.11
C ARG A 192 -5.75 -13.54 -0.80
N GLU A 193 -4.49 -13.95 -0.71
CA GLU A 193 -3.94 -14.51 0.52
C GLU A 193 -3.96 -13.47 1.65
N LYS A 194 -3.68 -12.20 1.35
CA LYS A 194 -3.76 -11.13 2.33
C LYS A 194 -5.20 -10.92 2.84
N VAL A 195 -6.21 -10.92 1.95
CA VAL A 195 -7.63 -10.89 2.33
C VAL A 195 -7.98 -12.04 3.28
N ARG A 196 -7.51 -13.26 3.00
CA ARG A 196 -7.71 -14.43 3.88
C ARG A 196 -7.00 -14.30 5.23
N ARG A 197 -5.79 -13.73 5.25
CA ARG A 197 -5.04 -13.49 6.50
C ARG A 197 -5.74 -12.48 7.39
N VAL A 198 -6.18 -11.36 6.83
CA VAL A 198 -6.99 -10.37 7.55
C VAL A 198 -8.24 -11.04 8.11
N ALA A 199 -8.94 -11.84 7.30
CA ALA A 199 -10.11 -12.56 7.74
C ALA A 199 -9.83 -13.49 8.94
N ARG A 200 -8.77 -14.31 8.87
CA ARG A 200 -8.35 -15.22 9.96
C ARG A 200 -8.01 -14.50 11.27
N ASN A 201 -7.63 -13.23 11.19
CA ASN A 201 -7.31 -12.41 12.35
C ASN A 201 -8.56 -11.81 13.01
N LEU A 202 -9.70 -11.83 12.32
CA LEU A 202 -10.99 -11.53 12.90
C LEU A 202 -11.52 -12.79 13.60
N PRO A 203 -12.12 -12.68 14.79
CA PRO A 203 -12.70 -13.82 15.53
C PRO A 203 -14.04 -14.28 14.92
N ILE A 204 -14.05 -14.50 13.61
CA ILE A 204 -15.20 -14.90 12.82
C ILE A 204 -14.90 -16.30 12.29
N SER A 205 -15.88 -17.20 12.35
CA SER A 205 -15.73 -18.54 11.76
C SER A 205 -15.93 -18.47 10.24
N PHE A 206 -15.06 -19.18 9.51
CA PHE A 206 -15.03 -19.26 8.04
C PHE A 206 -15.48 -20.62 7.52
N PRO A 207 -16.80 -20.94 7.55
CA PRO A 207 -17.26 -22.29 7.24
C PRO A 207 -17.29 -22.59 5.73
N ASN A 208 -17.31 -21.56 4.86
CA ASN A 208 -17.36 -21.79 3.42
C ASN A 208 -16.67 -20.69 2.59
N PRO A 209 -15.39 -20.83 2.23
CA PRO A 209 -14.69 -19.88 1.37
C PRO A 209 -15.20 -19.85 -0.09
N ILE A 210 -16.04 -20.80 -0.52
CA ILE A 210 -16.54 -20.88 -1.90
C ILE A 210 -17.71 -19.90 -2.14
N ALA A 211 -18.49 -19.57 -1.10
CA ALA A 211 -19.69 -18.75 -1.23
C ALA A 211 -19.41 -17.25 -1.44
N PHE A 212 -18.26 -16.76 -0.95
CA PHE A 212 -17.82 -15.38 -1.09
C PHE A 212 -16.36 -15.36 -1.54
N PRO A 213 -16.10 -15.34 -2.86
CA PRO A 213 -14.75 -15.34 -3.38
C PRO A 213 -14.06 -14.00 -3.09
N GLU A 214 -12.78 -14.04 -2.75
CA GLU A 214 -11.99 -12.83 -2.42
C GLU A 214 -11.94 -11.84 -3.58
N ASP A 215 -12.09 -12.34 -4.81
CA ASP A 215 -12.16 -11.55 -6.03
C ASP A 215 -13.30 -10.51 -6.02
N MET A 216 -14.36 -10.71 -5.23
CA MET A 216 -15.41 -9.70 -5.06
C MET A 216 -14.90 -8.47 -4.31
N LEU A 217 -14.25 -8.66 -3.16
CA LEU A 217 -13.64 -7.55 -2.41
C LEU A 217 -12.55 -6.89 -3.24
N ILE A 218 -11.69 -7.66 -3.90
CA ILE A 218 -10.62 -7.11 -4.74
C ILE A 218 -11.21 -6.23 -5.85
N HIS A 219 -12.29 -6.65 -6.49
CA HIS A 219 -12.95 -5.87 -7.53
C HIS A 219 -13.58 -4.57 -6.99
N GLU A 220 -14.17 -4.61 -5.79
CA GLU A 220 -14.74 -3.43 -5.13
C GLU A 220 -13.64 -2.42 -4.78
N LEU A 221 -12.53 -2.87 -4.18
CA LEU A 221 -11.38 -2.01 -3.86
C LEU A 221 -10.74 -1.41 -5.12
N LEU A 222 -10.60 -2.19 -6.19
CA LEU A 222 -10.13 -1.67 -7.49
C LEU A 222 -11.08 -0.63 -8.07
N SER A 223 -12.40 -0.80 -7.91
CA SER A 223 -13.39 0.17 -8.37
C SER A 223 -13.29 1.49 -7.61
N ILE A 224 -13.05 1.42 -6.29
CA ILE A 224 -12.81 2.60 -5.45
C ILE A 224 -11.57 3.34 -5.95
N ILE A 225 -10.44 2.64 -6.15
CA ILE A 225 -9.22 3.24 -6.70
C ILE A 225 -9.52 3.91 -8.05
N GLN A 226 -10.19 3.22 -8.97
CA GLN A 226 -10.50 3.76 -10.29
C GLN A 226 -11.30 5.07 -10.21
N SER A 227 -12.18 5.20 -9.22
CA SER A 227 -13.02 6.40 -9.06
C SER A 227 -12.31 7.58 -8.38
N LYS A 228 -11.24 7.32 -7.61
CA LYS A 228 -10.61 8.31 -6.71
C LYS A 228 -9.11 8.54 -6.95
N ALA A 229 -8.46 7.74 -7.79
CA ALA A 229 -7.06 7.97 -8.12
C ALA A 229 -6.86 9.37 -8.71
N GLY A 230 -5.86 10.11 -8.20
CA GLY A 230 -5.58 11.48 -8.63
C GLY A 230 -6.50 12.56 -8.06
N THR A 231 -7.53 12.22 -7.27
CA THR A 231 -8.43 13.24 -6.68
C THR A 231 -7.87 13.88 -5.41
N GLN A 232 -6.76 13.36 -4.88
CA GLN A 232 -6.20 13.69 -3.57
C GLN A 232 -7.16 13.45 -2.39
N GLU A 233 -8.20 12.62 -2.59
CA GLU A 233 -9.02 12.12 -1.49
C GLU A 233 -8.41 10.83 -0.93
N SER A 234 -8.36 10.74 0.40
CA SER A 234 -7.89 9.52 1.08
C SER A 234 -8.87 8.38 0.79
N LEU A 235 -8.35 7.17 0.54
CA LEU A 235 -9.18 5.98 0.26
C LEU A 235 -9.46 5.14 1.51
N ILE A 236 -8.97 5.55 2.69
CA ILE A 236 -9.04 4.74 3.92
C ILE A 236 -10.48 4.37 4.26
N ASP A 237 -11.39 5.36 4.31
CA ASP A 237 -12.76 5.16 4.76
C ASP A 237 -13.56 4.28 3.80
N GLU A 238 -13.38 4.46 2.49
CA GLU A 238 -14.04 3.64 1.49
C GLU A 238 -13.50 2.22 1.47
N PHE A 239 -12.18 2.03 1.59
CA PHE A 239 -11.58 0.70 1.67
C PHE A 239 -12.06 -0.04 2.92
N ARG A 240 -12.06 0.65 4.06
CA ARG A 240 -12.57 0.12 5.32
C ARG A 240 -14.04 -0.25 5.20
N SER A 241 -14.87 0.63 4.64
CA SER A 241 -16.30 0.36 4.43
C SER A 241 -16.54 -0.86 3.54
N ALA A 242 -15.79 -1.00 2.43
CA ALA A 242 -15.86 -2.16 1.56
C ALA A 242 -15.48 -3.45 2.30
N MET A 243 -14.41 -3.42 3.10
CA MET A 243 -13.99 -4.56 3.93
C MET A 243 -15.04 -4.93 4.99
N ILE A 244 -15.59 -3.94 5.71
CA ILE A 244 -16.66 -4.16 6.70
C ILE A 244 -17.85 -4.85 6.04
N ASN A 245 -18.33 -4.30 4.93
CA ASN A 245 -19.46 -4.86 4.19
C ASN A 245 -19.19 -6.27 3.68
N TYR A 246 -17.98 -6.53 3.16
CA TYR A 246 -17.57 -7.84 2.69
C TYR A 246 -17.58 -8.88 3.81
N TYR A 247 -16.92 -8.59 4.95
CA TYR A 247 -16.86 -9.53 6.07
C TYR A 247 -18.18 -9.64 6.84
N ALA A 248 -19.03 -8.61 6.84
CA ALA A 248 -20.38 -8.67 7.42
C ALA A 248 -21.28 -9.62 6.63
N ARG A 249 -21.28 -9.52 5.29
CA ARG A 249 -21.98 -10.47 4.41
C ARG A 249 -21.47 -11.89 4.60
N TYR A 250 -20.16 -12.03 4.76
CA TYR A 250 -19.52 -13.30 5.06
C TYR A 250 -20.03 -13.90 6.38
N LYS A 251 -20.03 -13.11 7.47
CA LYS A 251 -20.47 -13.52 8.81
C LYS A 251 -21.93 -13.98 8.86
N LEU A 252 -22.83 -13.31 8.13
CA LEU A 252 -24.25 -13.66 8.09
C LEU A 252 -24.54 -15.05 7.49
N GLN A 253 -23.62 -15.63 6.72
CA GLN A 253 -23.80 -16.94 6.08
C GLN A 253 -23.12 -18.09 6.82
N THR A 254 -22.49 -17.82 7.96
CA THR A 254 -21.86 -18.82 8.80
C THR A 254 -22.93 -19.61 9.59
N GLU A 255 -23.00 -20.94 9.38
CA GLU A 255 -23.94 -21.81 10.12
C GLU A 255 -23.79 -21.61 11.64
N GLY A 256 -24.90 -21.28 12.31
CA GLY A 256 -24.95 -20.96 13.74
C GLY A 256 -25.67 -19.65 14.06
N ILE A 257 -25.84 -18.76 13.08
CA ILE A 257 -26.66 -17.54 13.23
C ILE A 257 -27.95 -17.74 12.43
N SER A 258 -29.01 -18.17 13.13
CA SER A 258 -30.36 -18.17 12.56
C SER A 258 -30.73 -16.71 12.19
N PRO A 259 -31.39 -16.45 11.04
CA PRO A 259 -31.85 -15.11 10.65
C PRO A 259 -33.02 -14.60 11.51
N GLY A 260 -33.15 -15.07 12.76
CA GLY A 260 -34.18 -14.64 13.70
C GLY A 260 -33.86 -13.25 14.24
N SER A 261 -34.68 -12.27 13.87
CA SER A 261 -34.95 -10.94 14.48
C SER A 261 -33.81 -10.06 15.03
N GLY A 262 -32.55 -10.48 14.96
CA GLY A 262 -31.33 -9.76 15.36
C GLY A 262 -30.14 -10.02 14.44
N GLY A 263 -30.38 -10.51 13.22
CA GLY A 263 -29.37 -10.81 12.21
C GLY A 263 -29.37 -9.82 11.03
N SER A 264 -29.58 -8.52 11.27
CA SER A 264 -29.54 -7.52 10.20
C SER A 264 -28.10 -7.29 9.72
N LEU A 265 -27.93 -6.91 8.44
CA LEU A 265 -26.63 -6.51 7.89
C LEU A 265 -25.99 -5.39 8.69
N GLU A 266 -26.81 -4.49 9.23
CA GLU A 266 -26.36 -3.40 10.11
C GLU A 266 -25.69 -3.91 11.39
N LEU A 267 -26.29 -4.88 12.08
CA LEU A 267 -25.67 -5.50 13.27
C LEU A 267 -24.39 -6.24 12.91
N ALA A 268 -24.37 -6.95 11.77
CA ALA A 268 -23.15 -7.59 11.30
C ALA A 268 -22.06 -6.56 10.96
N CYS A 269 -22.40 -5.45 10.30
CA CYS A 269 -21.46 -4.37 10.02
C CYS A 269 -20.92 -3.75 11.30
N ASN A 270 -21.78 -3.46 12.28
CA ASN A 270 -21.37 -2.93 13.58
C ASN A 270 -20.41 -3.88 14.30
N ASP A 271 -20.72 -5.18 14.35
CA ASP A 271 -19.85 -6.17 14.97
C ASP A 271 -18.49 -6.25 14.26
N ILE A 272 -18.48 -6.26 12.92
CA ILE A 272 -17.24 -6.28 12.14
C ILE A 272 -16.45 -5.00 12.35
N GLU A 273 -17.11 -3.83 12.34
CA GLU A 273 -16.49 -2.54 12.58
C GLU A 273 -15.84 -2.48 13.96
N GLN A 274 -16.52 -2.96 15.01
CA GLN A 274 -15.95 -3.05 16.36
C GLN A 274 -14.71 -3.96 16.37
N LEU A 275 -14.80 -5.15 15.76
CA LEU A 275 -13.66 -6.07 15.64
C LEU A 275 -12.49 -5.46 14.87
N MET A 276 -12.79 -4.70 13.82
CA MET A 276 -11.79 -4.03 13.00
C MET A 276 -11.13 -2.87 13.75
N ASN A 277 -11.87 -2.06 14.51
CA ASN A 277 -11.34 -0.97 15.34
C ASN A 277 -10.40 -1.49 16.44
N VAL A 278 -10.73 -2.62 17.09
CA VAL A 278 -9.84 -3.29 18.04
C VAL A 278 -8.52 -3.69 17.38
N TYR A 279 -8.58 -4.09 16.10
CA TYR A 279 -7.42 -4.44 15.33
C TYR A 279 -6.54 -3.22 15.01
N GLU A 280 -7.15 -2.06 14.75
CA GLU A 280 -6.45 -0.78 14.49
C GLU A 280 -5.90 -0.11 15.77
N GLY A 281 -6.10 -0.71 16.96
CA GLY A 281 -5.71 -0.11 18.22
C GLY A 281 -6.55 1.11 18.61
N VAL A 282 -7.71 1.30 17.96
CA VAL A 282 -8.68 2.32 18.31
C VAL A 282 -9.52 1.76 19.45
N ALA A 283 -9.44 2.39 20.63
CA ALA A 283 -10.21 1.98 21.79
C ALA A 283 -11.72 1.98 21.46
N ILE A 284 -12.42 0.87 21.73
CA ILE A 284 -13.88 0.82 21.60
C ILE A 284 -14.48 1.82 22.60
N PRO A 285 -15.40 2.72 22.19
CA PRO A 285 -16.16 3.50 23.15
C PRO A 285 -16.96 2.54 24.04
N ALA A 286 -16.74 2.61 25.35
CA ALA A 286 -17.51 1.79 26.28
C ALA A 286 -19.01 2.03 26.03
N GLU A 287 -19.77 0.97 25.75
CA GLU A 287 -21.21 1.04 25.65
C GLU A 287 -21.75 1.67 26.94
N THR A 288 -22.39 2.84 26.81
CA THR A 288 -23.23 3.39 27.86
C THR A 288 -24.36 2.41 28.07
N THR A 289 -24.21 1.58 29.09
CA THR A 289 -25.32 0.80 29.64
C THR A 289 -26.38 1.81 30.05
N GLN A 290 -27.44 1.91 29.25
CA GLN A 290 -28.68 2.54 29.70
C GLN A 290 -29.17 1.69 30.86
N THR A 291 -29.01 2.20 32.08
CA THR A 291 -29.82 1.79 33.21
C THR A 291 -31.26 2.18 32.88
N GLU A 292 -32.00 1.24 32.30
CA GLU A 292 -33.46 1.30 32.29
C GLU A 292 -33.93 1.43 33.74
N GLY A 293 -34.75 2.45 33.96
CA GLY A 293 -35.43 2.66 35.22
C GLY A 293 -36.37 1.51 35.53
N GLY A 294 -36.43 1.17 36.80
CA GLY A 294 -37.46 0.34 37.40
C GLY A 294 -37.65 0.79 38.85
N GLU A 295 -38.49 1.80 39.05
CA GLU A 295 -39.20 1.98 40.32
C GLU A 295 -40.22 0.85 40.53
N VAL A 296 -40.81 0.83 41.73
CA VAL A 296 -41.97 0.03 42.22
C VAL A 296 -41.54 -1.24 42.96
N SER A 297 -41.74 -1.44 44.28
CA SER A 297 -42.53 -0.81 45.34
C SER A 297 -41.86 -1.00 46.70
#